data_AF-A0A368YXM8-F1
#
_entry.id   AF-A0A368YXM8-F1
#
_cell.length_a   1.000
_cell.length_b   1.000
_cell.length_c   1.000
_cell.angle_alpha   90.00
_cell.angle_beta   90.00
_cell.angle_gamma   90.00
#
_symmetry.space_group_name_H-M   'P 1'
#
loop_
_entity.id
_entity.type
_entity.pdbx_description
1 polymer ?
#
loop_
_entity_poly.entity_id
_entity_poly.type
_entity_poly.pdbx_seq_one_letter_code
_entity_poly.pdbx_strand_id
1 'polypeptide(L)'
;MLDRVRDGSTGETEKGYDTFEIAALTENKELPVEIYSRIYSSLEKGFKSQNIEAFNGLNFVEKHFGKKGIYALDRGYDANKY
;
A
#
# COMPACT_ATOMS: atom_id res chain seq x y z
N MET A 1 15.53 -3.91 -9.34
CA MET A 1 16.46 -4.89 -8.74
C MET A 1 15.68 -5.61 -7.66
N LEU A 2 15.90 -6.91 -7.44
CA LEU A 2 15.18 -7.63 -6.38
C LEU A 2 15.78 -7.29 -5.02
N ASP A 3 14.91 -6.95 -4.07
CA ASP A 3 15.28 -6.72 -2.67
C ASP A 3 15.09 -7.99 -1.84
N ARG A 4 15.51 -7.97 -0.57
CA ARG A 4 15.21 -9.00 0.43
C ARG A 4 13.92 -8.62 1.17
N VAL A 5 12.85 -9.37 0.94
CA VAL A 5 11.51 -9.11 1.47
C VAL A 5 11.07 -10.27 2.36
N ARG A 6 10.31 -9.97 3.42
CA ARG A 6 9.76 -11.01 4.30
C ARG A 6 8.60 -11.72 3.59
N ASP A 7 8.76 -13.01 3.33
CA ASP A 7 7.68 -13.85 2.85
C ASP A 7 6.76 -14.19 4.02
N GLY A 8 5.51 -13.71 3.96
CA GLY A 8 4.51 -13.96 4.99
C GLY A 8 4.01 -15.40 5.05
N SER A 9 4.19 -16.19 3.99
CA SER A 9 3.73 -17.58 3.92
C SER A 9 4.69 -18.57 4.58
N THR A 10 5.99 -18.34 4.42
CA THR A 10 7.06 -19.17 5.00
C THR A 10 7.63 -18.58 6.27
N GLY A 11 7.51 -17.26 6.45
CA GLY A 11 8.19 -16.53 7.51
C GLY A 11 9.68 -16.36 7.26
N GLU A 12 10.20 -16.64 6.06
CA GLU A 12 11.59 -16.42 5.70
C GLU A 12 11.78 -15.10 4.95
N THR A 13 13.02 -14.68 4.71
CA THR A 13 13.33 -13.48 3.92
C THR A 13 13.91 -13.89 2.58
N GLU A 14 13.22 -13.55 1.50
CA GLU A 14 13.54 -14.00 0.15
C GLU A 14 13.72 -12.85 -0.83
N LYS A 15 14.25 -13.15 -2.02
CA LYS A 15 14.39 -12.15 -3.09
C LYS A 15 13.02 -11.81 -3.66
N GLY A 16 12.61 -10.54 -3.60
CA GLY A 16 11.29 -10.11 -4.03
C GLY A 16 11.13 -8.59 -4.16
N TYR A 17 9.86 -8.18 -4.12
CA TYR A 17 9.40 -6.80 -4.12
C TYR A 17 8.40 -6.63 -2.98
N ASP A 18 8.40 -5.46 -2.35
CA ASP A 18 7.30 -5.06 -1.48
C ASP A 18 6.09 -4.68 -2.33
N THR A 19 4.90 -4.94 -1.80
CA THR A 19 3.64 -4.52 -2.40
C THR A 19 2.89 -3.62 -1.44
N PHE A 20 2.25 -2.59 -1.99
CA PHE A 20 1.31 -1.74 -1.28
C PHE A 20 0.06 -1.57 -2.12
N GLU A 21 -1.08 -1.93 -1.54
CA GLU A 21 -2.37 -1.98 -2.22
C GLU A 21 -3.42 -1.26 -1.38
N ILE A 22 -4.37 -0.63 -2.06
CA ILE A 22 -5.59 -0.10 -1.44
C ILE A 22 -6.77 -0.68 -2.19
N ALA A 23 -7.65 -1.36 -1.46
CA ALA A 23 -8.89 -1.90 -1.98
C ALA A 23 -10.10 -1.17 -1.37
N ALA A 24 -11.15 -1.02 -2.15
CA ALA A 24 -12.41 -0.40 -1.72
C ALA A 24 -13.58 -1.37 -1.89
N LEU A 25 -14.47 -1.36 -0.90
CA LEU A 25 -15.80 -1.96 -1.02
C LEU A 25 -16.75 -0.91 -1.58
N THR A 26 -17.63 -1.32 -2.48
CA THR A 26 -18.65 -0.45 -3.07
C THR A 26 -20.02 -0.99 -2.75
N GLU A 27 -21.03 -0.14 -2.60
CA GLU A 27 -22.42 -0.55 -2.33
C GLU A 27 -22.96 -1.58 -3.34
N ASN A 28 -22.46 -1.55 -4.58
CA ASN A 28 -22.97 -2.34 -5.69
C ASN A 28 -22.12 -3.58 -6.02
N LYS A 29 -21.04 -3.86 -5.27
CA LYS A 29 -20.19 -5.03 -5.51
C LYS A 29 -19.91 -5.77 -4.22
N GLU A 30 -20.08 -7.08 -4.25
CA GLU A 30 -19.80 -7.97 -3.12
C GLU A 30 -18.30 -8.13 -2.85
N LEU A 31 -17.47 -8.01 -3.89
CA LEU A 31 -16.03 -8.18 -3.78
C LEU A 31 -15.29 -6.84 -3.71
N PRO A 32 -14.21 -6.73 -2.93
CA PRO A 32 -13.32 -5.58 -2.95
C PRO A 32 -12.80 -5.30 -4.36
N VAL A 33 -12.72 -4.02 -4.71
CA VAL A 33 -12.11 -3.54 -5.95
C VAL A 33 -10.78 -2.90 -5.59
N GLU A 34 -9.70 -3.36 -6.22
CA GLU A 34 -8.40 -2.71 -6.12
C GLU A 34 -8.46 -1.33 -6.77
N ILE A 35 -8.11 -0.29 -6.01
CA ILE A 35 -8.14 1.11 -6.48
C ILE A 35 -6.75 1.74 -6.57
N TYR A 36 -5.76 1.14 -5.91
CA TYR A 36 -4.36 1.55 -6.00
C TYR A 36 -3.47 0.33 -5.80
N SER A 37 -2.41 0.23 -6.61
CA SER A 37 -1.43 -0.84 -6.56
C SER A 37 -0.04 -0.30 -6.79
N ARG A 38 0.91 -0.72 -5.95
CA ARG A 38 2.31 -0.33 -6.08
C ARG A 38 3.22 -1.48 -5.66
N ILE A 39 3.96 -1.99 -6.63
CA ILE A 39 5.03 -2.98 -6.43
C ILE A 39 6.36 -2.23 -6.47
N TYR A 40 7.20 -2.35 -5.47
CA TYR A 40 8.45 -1.59 -5.35
C TYR A 40 9.59 -2.37 -4.71
N SER A 41 10.81 -1.88 -4.88
CA SER A 41 12.01 -2.43 -4.24
C SER A 41 12.77 -1.31 -3.55
N SER A 42 13.32 -1.55 -2.36
CA SER A 42 14.15 -0.53 -1.70
C SER A 42 15.45 -0.23 -2.46
N LEU A 43 15.84 -1.12 -3.39
CA LEU A 43 17.02 -1.00 -4.24
C LEU A 43 16.74 -0.29 -5.57
N GLU A 44 15.48 0.06 -5.87
CA GLU A 44 15.16 0.76 -7.10
C GLU A 44 15.54 2.24 -7.05
N LYS A 45 15.89 2.80 -8.21
CA LYS A 45 16.30 4.20 -8.29
C LYS A 45 15.14 5.10 -7.91
N GLY A 46 15.36 5.96 -6.92
CA GLY A 46 14.38 6.94 -6.48
C GLY A 46 13.52 6.50 -5.29
N PHE A 47 13.64 5.25 -4.84
CA PHE A 47 13.04 4.82 -3.58
C PHE A 47 13.51 5.71 -2.42
N LYS A 48 12.58 6.08 -1.55
CA LYS A 48 12.84 6.92 -0.38
C LYS A 48 12.52 6.22 0.93
N SER A 49 11.30 5.71 1.06
CA SER A 49 10.86 4.94 2.22
C SER A 49 9.49 4.31 1.94
N GLN A 50 9.15 3.25 2.67
CA GLN A 50 7.83 2.62 2.62
C GLN A 50 6.71 3.62 2.99
N ASN A 51 6.98 4.53 3.95
CA ASN A 51 6.03 5.58 4.33
C ASN A 51 5.68 6.52 3.17
N ILE A 52 6.65 6.85 2.31
CA ILE A 52 6.40 7.70 1.14
C ILE A 52 5.54 6.95 0.11
N GLU A 53 5.80 5.66 -0.12
CA GLU A 53 4.94 4.85 -1.00
C GLU A 53 3.51 4.76 -0.45
N ALA A 54 3.36 4.62 0.86
CA ALA A 54 2.07 4.61 1.54
C ALA A 54 1.31 5.95 1.38
N PHE A 55 1.98 7.07 1.68
CA PHE A 55 1.38 8.40 1.49
C PHE A 55 1.04 8.69 0.03
N ASN A 56 1.83 8.20 -0.93
CA ASN A 56 1.51 8.36 -2.34
C ASN A 56 0.19 7.69 -2.71
N GLY A 57 -0.07 6.47 -2.21
CA GLY A 57 -1.36 5.81 -2.44
C GLY A 57 -2.51 6.50 -1.71
N LEU A 58 -2.31 6.94 -0.47
CA LEU A 58 -3.34 7.69 0.26
C LEU A 58 -3.69 9.02 -0.42
N ASN A 59 -2.69 9.78 -0.87
CA ASN A 59 -2.87 11.00 -1.67
C ASN A 59 -3.57 10.71 -3.01
N PHE A 60 -3.26 9.57 -3.64
CA PHE A 60 -3.97 9.14 -4.83
C PHE A 60 -5.47 8.94 -4.53
N VAL A 61 -5.81 8.27 -3.43
CA VAL A 61 -7.21 8.05 -3.06
C VAL A 61 -7.91 9.36 -2.72
N GLU A 62 -7.30 10.24 -1.93
CA GLU A 62 -7.88 11.56 -1.63
C GLU A 62 -8.11 12.39 -2.90
N LYS A 63 -7.14 12.38 -3.83
CA LYS A 63 -7.26 13.12 -5.10
C LYS A 63 -8.43 12.65 -5.97
N HIS A 64 -8.72 11.34 -6.01
CA HIS A 64 -9.72 10.77 -6.91
C HIS A 64 -11.09 10.56 -6.25
N PHE A 65 -11.13 10.29 -4.95
CA PHE A 65 -12.36 9.97 -4.21
C PHE A 65 -12.73 11.06 -3.19
N GLY A 66 -11.83 12.00 -2.89
CA GLY A 66 -12.06 13.07 -1.92
C GLY A 66 -12.25 12.52 -0.51
N LYS A 67 -13.23 13.07 0.20
CA LYS A 67 -13.62 12.61 1.55
C LYS A 67 -14.70 11.53 1.53
N LYS A 68 -14.87 10.81 0.41
CA LYS A 68 -15.90 9.78 0.28
C LYS A 68 -15.38 8.45 0.81
N GLY A 69 -16.19 7.81 1.66
CA GLY A 69 -15.90 6.49 2.20
C GLY A 69 -15.31 6.54 3.61
N ILE A 70 -15.10 5.34 4.16
CA ILE A 70 -14.48 5.13 5.47
C ILE A 70 -13.13 4.48 5.20
N TYR A 71 -12.06 5.07 5.73
CA TYR A 71 -10.70 4.57 5.60
C TYR A 71 -10.39 3.68 6.81
N ALA A 72 -10.18 2.39 6.55
CA ALA A 72 -9.71 1.43 7.55
C ALA A 72 -8.23 1.17 7.31
N LEU A 73 -7.38 1.66 8.22
CA LEU A 73 -5.93 1.49 8.18
C LEU A 73 -5.50 0.69 9.42
N ASP A 74 -4.48 -0.16 9.26
CA ASP A 74 -3.94 -0.93 10.39
C ASP A 74 -3.08 -0.08 11.33
N ARG A 75 -2.55 -0.71 12.39
CA ARG A 75 -1.73 -0.04 13.42
C ARG A 75 -0.43 0.57 12.90
N GLY A 76 0.07 0.14 11.73
CA GLY A 76 1.26 0.73 11.10
C GLY A 76 1.06 2.19 10.72
N TYR A 77 -0.20 2.65 10.61
CA TYR A 77 -0.57 4.02 10.29
C TYR A 77 -0.82 4.91 11.54
N ASP A 78 -0.66 4.36 12.74
CA ASP A 78 -0.79 5.09 14.01
C ASP A 78 0.45 5.95 14.29
N ALA A 79 0.65 6.97 13.45
CA ALA A 79 1.84 7.83 13.46
C ALA A 79 1.52 9.32 13.58
N ASN A 80 0.24 9.70 13.68
CA ASN A 80 -0.24 11.10 13.66
C ASN A 80 0.34 11.93 12.50
N LYS A 81 0.51 11.28 11.33
CA LYS A 81 1.17 11.85 10.15
C LYS A 81 0.32 11.75 8.87
N TYR A 82 -0.98 11.53 9.02
CA TYR A 82 -1.95 11.46 7.94
C TYR A 82 -3.17 12.29 8.29
#